data_AF-A0AAN0J8V2-F1
#
_entry.id   AF-A0AAN0J8V2-F1
#
_cell.length_a   1.000
_cell.length_b   1.000
_cell.length_c   1.000
_cell.angle_alpha   90.00
_cell.angle_beta   90.00
_cell.angle_gamma   90.00
#
_symmetry.space_group_name_H-M   'P 1'
#
loop_
_entity.id
_entity.type
_entity.pdbx_description
1 polymer ?
#
loop_
_entity_poly.entity_id
_entity_poly.type
_entity_poly.pdbx_seq_one_letter_code
_entity_poly.pdbx_strand_id
1 'polypeptide(L)'
;MKYSASIFVLVILVFSFTDCQYQPTWDSLDKRPLPDWYDEAKVGIFMHWGVYSVPSFGSEWFWYKWKGTKDSTYIEFMEKNYPPGFSYADFAPMFKAEFYDPTKWAALFQQSGAK
;
A
#
# COMPACT_ATOMS: atom_id res chain seq x y z
N MET A 1 -42.38 20.46 58.75
CA MET A 1 -43.04 20.05 57.49
C MET A 1 -42.24 20.70 56.36
N LYS A 2 -41.21 19.98 55.85
CA LYS A 2 -41.07 19.45 54.48
C LYS A 2 -41.05 20.58 53.40
N TYR A 3 -40.09 20.75 52.48
CA TYR A 3 -39.24 19.81 51.75
C TYR A 3 -37.94 20.50 51.27
N SER A 4 -36.81 19.80 51.38
CA SER A 4 -35.54 20.12 50.69
C SER A 4 -35.66 19.65 49.24
N ALA A 5 -35.61 20.58 48.28
CA ALA A 5 -35.62 20.25 46.86
C ALA A 5 -34.18 20.00 46.38
N SER A 6 -33.75 18.73 46.44
CA SER A 6 -32.51 18.31 45.82
C SER A 6 -32.71 18.23 44.30
N ILE A 7 -32.05 19.11 43.56
CA ILE A 7 -31.97 19.05 42.09
C ILE A 7 -31.00 17.92 41.73
N PHE A 8 -31.53 16.83 41.19
CA PHE A 8 -30.73 15.76 40.60
C PHE A 8 -30.45 16.13 39.13
N VAL A 9 -29.22 16.56 38.83
CA VAL A 9 -28.78 16.74 37.45
C VAL A 9 -28.43 15.36 36.89
N LEU A 10 -29.24 14.86 35.97
CA LEU A 10 -28.98 13.64 35.22
C LEU A 10 -27.93 13.93 34.15
N VAL A 11 -26.68 13.53 34.39
CA VAL A 11 -25.63 13.57 33.36
C VAL A 11 -25.81 12.34 32.47
N ILE A 12 -26.35 12.54 31.26
CA ILE A 12 -26.40 11.50 30.23
C ILE A 12 -25.03 11.46 29.56
N LEU A 13 -24.22 10.45 29.91
CA LEU A 13 -23.02 10.08 29.17
C LEU A 13 -23.45 9.47 27.84
N VAL A 14 -23.41 10.26 26.76
CA VAL A 14 -23.57 9.76 25.40
C VAL A 14 -22.26 9.07 25.01
N PHE A 15 -22.19 7.76 25.20
CA PHE A 15 -21.16 6.95 24.55
C PHE A 15 -21.52 6.86 23.06
N SER A 16 -20.81 7.61 22.22
CA SER A 16 -20.81 7.36 20.78
C SER A 16 -20.16 6.00 20.55
N PHE A 17 -20.98 4.95 20.43
CA PHE A 17 -20.54 3.71 19.82
C PHE A 17 -20.29 4.01 18.34
N THR A 18 -19.04 3.88 17.90
CA THR A 18 -18.75 3.81 16.48
C THR A 18 -19.37 2.52 15.97
N ASP A 19 -20.57 2.60 15.40
CA ASP A 19 -21.18 1.45 14.73
C ASP A 19 -20.30 1.12 13.52
N CYS A 20 -19.46 0.10 13.68
CA CYS A 20 -18.73 -0.47 12.58
C CYS A 20 -19.75 -1.20 11.70
N GLN A 21 -20.01 -0.67 10.51
CA GLN A 21 -20.97 -1.20 9.53
C GLN A 21 -20.75 -2.71 9.23
N TYR A 22 -19.54 -3.23 9.48
CA TYR A 22 -19.18 -4.63 9.26
C TYR A 22 -18.51 -5.24 10.49
N GLN A 23 -18.86 -6.48 10.82
CA GLN A 23 -18.17 -7.32 11.81
C GLN A 23 -17.03 -8.10 11.14
N PRO A 24 -15.98 -8.54 11.89
CA PRO A 24 -14.86 -9.33 11.35
C PRO A 24 -15.25 -10.80 11.13
N THR A 25 -16.39 -11.04 10.50
CA THR A 25 -16.91 -12.36 10.14
C THR A 25 -17.22 -12.39 8.64
N TRP A 26 -17.09 -13.56 8.01
CA TRP A 26 -17.37 -13.71 6.58
C TRP A 26 -18.81 -13.30 6.24
N ASP A 27 -19.79 -13.77 7.02
CA ASP A 27 -21.21 -13.43 6.85
C ASP A 27 -21.49 -11.92 6.85
N SER A 28 -20.68 -11.13 7.57
CA SER A 28 -20.80 -9.68 7.56
C SER A 28 -20.05 -9.07 6.38
N LEU A 29 -18.84 -9.53 6.09
CA LEU A 29 -17.95 -8.96 5.08
C LEU A 29 -18.41 -9.25 3.65
N ASP A 30 -19.07 -10.37 3.41
CA ASP A 30 -19.57 -10.75 2.07
C ASP A 30 -20.84 -9.99 1.68
N LYS A 31 -21.47 -9.30 2.64
CA LYS A 31 -22.60 -8.39 2.37
C LYS A 31 -22.16 -7.04 1.78
N ARG A 32 -20.85 -6.77 1.70
CA ARG A 32 -20.31 -5.53 1.12
C ARG A 32 -20.63 -5.49 -0.37
N PRO A 33 -21.41 -4.52 -0.87
CA PRO A 33 -21.63 -4.40 -2.30
C PRO A 33 -20.34 -4.01 -3.01
N LEU A 34 -20.20 -4.42 -4.27
CA LEU A 34 -19.18 -3.86 -5.15
C LEU A 34 -19.49 -2.37 -5.35
N PRO A 35 -18.56 -1.44 -5.06
CA PRO A 35 -18.82 -0.02 -5.28
C PRO A 35 -19.00 0.30 -6.76
N ASP A 36 -20.01 1.10 -7.10
CA ASP A 36 -20.35 1.44 -8.49
C ASP A 36 -19.15 2.04 -9.25
N TRP A 37 -18.38 2.92 -8.60
CA TRP A 37 -17.20 3.53 -9.23
C TRP A 37 -16.15 2.49 -9.69
N TYR A 38 -16.00 1.37 -8.96
CA TYR A 38 -15.04 0.32 -9.31
C TYR A 38 -15.59 -0.54 -10.44
N ASP A 39 -16.89 -0.86 -10.38
CA ASP A 39 -17.51 -1.56 -11.50
C ASP A 39 -17.42 -0.71 -12.77
N GLU A 40 -17.79 0.57 -12.72
CA GLU A 40 -17.78 1.49 -13.88
C GLU A 40 -16.39 1.79 -14.44
N ALA A 41 -15.32 1.70 -13.63
CA ALA A 41 -13.96 2.05 -14.04
C ALA A 41 -13.41 1.18 -15.19
N LYS A 42 -13.67 -0.14 -15.15
CA LYS A 42 -13.27 -1.20 -16.11
C LYS A 42 -11.76 -1.38 -16.38
N VAL A 43 -10.96 -0.31 -16.40
CA VAL A 43 -9.51 -0.33 -16.69
C VAL A 43 -8.76 0.56 -15.68
N GLY A 44 -7.81 -0.04 -14.98
CA GLY A 44 -6.89 0.66 -14.08
C GLY A 44 -5.42 0.38 -14.45
N ILE A 45 -4.50 1.21 -13.92
CA ILE A 45 -3.06 1.01 -14.07
C ILE A 45 -2.47 0.63 -12.72
N PHE A 46 -1.72 -0.46 -12.70
CA PHE A 46 -0.90 -0.86 -11.58
C PHE A 46 0.56 -0.86 -11.99
N MET A 47 1.45 -0.56 -11.05
CA MET A 47 2.86 -0.39 -11.33
C MET A 47 3.72 -1.03 -10.25
N HIS A 48 4.66 -1.87 -10.70
CA HIS A 48 5.73 -2.42 -9.87
C HIS A 48 6.94 -1.50 -9.91
N TRP A 49 7.06 -0.63 -8.91
CA TRP A 49 8.19 0.26 -8.76
C TRP A 49 8.63 0.34 -7.31
N GLY A 50 9.93 0.14 -7.07
CA GLY A 50 10.49 0.18 -5.71
C GLY A 50 11.99 -0.09 -5.72
N VAL A 51 12.53 -0.50 -4.57
CA VAL A 51 13.98 -0.75 -4.40
C VAL A 51 14.51 -1.79 -5.41
N TYR A 52 13.72 -2.80 -5.77
CA TYR A 52 14.08 -3.78 -6.80
C TYR A 52 14.29 -3.16 -8.19
N SER A 53 13.76 -1.97 -8.45
CA SER A 53 13.96 -1.26 -9.72
C SER A 53 15.34 -0.61 -9.82
N VAL A 54 16.05 -0.39 -8.70
CA VAL A 54 17.40 0.21 -8.69
C VAL A 54 18.43 -0.57 -9.52
N PRO A 55 18.59 -1.90 -9.34
CA PRO A 55 19.52 -2.66 -10.20
C PRO A 55 19.07 -2.74 -11.66
N SER A 56 17.81 -2.42 -11.97
CA SER A 56 17.24 -2.43 -13.34
C SER A 56 17.55 -3.73 -14.10
N PHE A 57 17.47 -4.87 -13.43
CA PHE A 57 17.86 -6.17 -13.97
C PHE A 57 16.83 -7.24 -13.61
N GLY A 58 16.42 -8.05 -14.59
CA GLY A 58 15.47 -9.13 -14.38
C GLY A 58 14.06 -8.62 -14.08
N SER A 59 13.58 -8.83 -12.84
CA SER A 59 12.23 -8.47 -12.41
C SER A 59 12.19 -8.01 -10.94
N GLU A 60 10.99 -7.69 -10.44
CA GLU A 60 10.75 -7.35 -9.03
C GLU A 60 11.16 -8.46 -8.05
N TRP A 61 11.31 -9.70 -8.54
CA TRP A 61 11.82 -10.85 -7.78
C TRP A 61 13.35 -10.84 -7.61
N PHE A 62 14.03 -9.76 -7.96
CA PHE A 62 15.49 -9.66 -7.92
C PHE A 62 16.11 -10.23 -6.65
N TRP A 63 15.59 -9.84 -5.47
CA TRP A 63 16.09 -10.35 -4.20
C TRP A 63 15.94 -11.86 -4.07
N TYR A 64 14.78 -12.41 -4.42
CA TYR A 64 14.52 -13.84 -4.31
C TYR A 64 15.39 -14.63 -5.29
N LYS A 65 15.57 -14.13 -6.51
CA LYS A 65 16.46 -14.75 -7.50
C LYS A 65 17.92 -14.73 -7.07
N TRP A 66 18.38 -13.61 -6.51
CA TRP A 66 19.75 -13.46 -6.04
C TRP A 66 20.05 -14.20 -4.73
N LYS A 67 19.20 -14.05 -3.70
CA LYS A 67 19.44 -14.56 -2.34
C LYS A 67 18.69 -15.84 -2.01
N GLY A 68 17.48 -16.02 -2.55
CA GLY A 68 16.63 -17.17 -2.31
C GLY A 68 17.04 -18.37 -3.16
N THR A 69 16.79 -18.31 -4.47
CA THR A 69 17.12 -19.39 -5.40
C THR A 69 18.58 -19.42 -5.81
N LYS A 70 19.32 -18.32 -5.60
CA LYS A 70 20.74 -18.17 -5.97
C LYS A 70 20.99 -18.47 -7.45
N ASP A 71 20.17 -17.85 -8.29
CA ASP A 71 20.27 -17.91 -9.74
C ASP A 71 21.63 -17.33 -10.19
N SER A 72 22.40 -18.10 -10.97
CA SER A 72 23.77 -17.75 -11.34
C SER A 72 23.84 -16.44 -12.11
N THR A 73 22.85 -16.15 -12.96
CA THR A 73 22.80 -14.91 -13.73
C THR A 73 22.66 -13.68 -12.83
N TYR A 74 21.94 -13.79 -11.72
CA TYR A 74 21.78 -12.71 -10.75
C TYR A 74 23.02 -12.55 -9.87
N ILE A 75 23.68 -13.66 -9.51
CA ILE A 75 24.93 -13.63 -8.75
C ILE A 75 26.03 -12.96 -9.59
N GLU A 76 26.23 -13.39 -10.82
CA GLU A 76 27.22 -12.82 -11.74
C GLU A 76 26.96 -11.34 -12.00
N PHE A 77 25.69 -10.94 -12.18
CA PHE A 77 25.32 -9.54 -12.29
C PHE A 77 25.74 -8.74 -11.05
N MET A 78 25.49 -9.26 -9.84
CA MET A 78 25.86 -8.58 -8.61
C MET A 78 27.38 -8.47 -8.43
N GLU A 79 28.11 -9.56 -8.66
CA GLU A 79 29.58 -9.60 -8.56
C GLU A 79 30.27 -8.65 -9.55
N LYS A 80 29.68 -8.47 -10.74
CA LYS A 80 30.22 -7.59 -11.78
C LYS A 80 29.95 -6.11 -11.52
N ASN A 81 28.80 -5.76 -10.92
CA ASN A 81 28.32 -4.38 -10.88
C ASN A 81 28.34 -3.73 -9.49
N TYR A 82 28.49 -4.52 -8.42
CA TYR A 82 28.43 -4.04 -7.03
C TYR A 82 29.62 -4.52 -6.21
N PRO A 83 30.08 -3.74 -5.21
CA PRO A 83 31.25 -4.10 -4.43
C PRO A 83 31.02 -5.38 -3.60
N PRO A 84 32.09 -6.11 -3.25
CA PRO A 84 31.99 -7.25 -2.33
C PRO A 84 31.31 -6.85 -1.02
N GLY A 85 30.42 -7.71 -0.52
CA GLY A 85 29.66 -7.46 0.71
C GLY A 85 28.39 -6.62 0.53
N PHE A 86 28.09 -6.15 -0.69
CA PHE A 86 26.84 -5.44 -0.97
C PHE A 86 25.62 -6.30 -0.62
N SER A 87 24.68 -5.70 0.08
CA SER A 87 23.42 -6.30 0.49
C SER A 87 22.25 -5.68 -0.28
N TYR A 88 21.11 -6.37 -0.29
CA TYR A 88 19.92 -5.81 -0.96
C TYR A 88 19.40 -4.53 -0.30
N ALA A 89 19.61 -4.35 1.01
CA ALA A 89 19.22 -3.14 1.72
C ALA A 89 20.03 -1.92 1.28
N ASP A 90 21.25 -2.12 0.76
CA ASP A 90 22.11 -1.03 0.28
C ASP A 90 21.55 -0.35 -0.98
N PHE A 91 20.58 -0.97 -1.67
CA PHE A 91 19.81 -0.33 -2.73
C PHE A 91 18.82 0.73 -2.22
N ALA A 92 18.37 0.67 -0.97
CA ALA A 92 17.37 1.59 -0.44
C ALA A 92 17.80 3.07 -0.53
N PRO A 93 19.00 3.49 -0.08
CA PRO A 93 19.44 4.88 -0.24
C PRO A 93 19.68 5.28 -1.71
N MET A 94 19.79 4.31 -2.63
CA MET A 94 19.97 4.56 -4.06
C MET A 94 18.62 4.75 -4.78
N PHE A 95 17.50 4.31 -4.20
CA PHE A 95 16.16 4.54 -4.74
C PHE A 95 15.68 5.97 -4.50
N LYS A 96 16.26 6.91 -5.25
CA LYS A 96 16.05 8.34 -5.06
C LYS A 96 14.88 8.94 -5.84
N ALA A 97 14.42 8.25 -6.88
CA ALA A 97 13.37 8.74 -7.78
C ALA A 97 13.66 10.15 -8.35
N GLU A 98 14.91 10.45 -8.72
CA GLU A 98 15.38 11.82 -9.04
C GLU A 98 14.60 12.51 -10.18
N PHE A 99 14.00 11.72 -11.08
CA PHE A 99 13.21 12.23 -12.23
C PHE A 99 11.71 11.91 -12.11
N TYR A 100 11.24 11.50 -10.93
CA TYR A 100 9.84 11.19 -10.72
C TYR A 100 8.99 12.47 -10.69
N ASP A 101 8.02 12.53 -11.59
CA ASP A 101 7.03 13.60 -11.68
C ASP A 101 5.62 12.98 -11.58
N PRO A 102 4.98 13.01 -10.40
CA PRO A 102 3.67 12.42 -10.22
C PRO A 102 2.59 13.08 -11.09
N THR A 103 2.76 14.35 -11.44
CA THR A 103 1.79 15.10 -12.26
C THR A 103 1.81 14.59 -13.69
N LYS A 104 3.02 14.39 -14.25
CA LYS A 104 3.16 13.82 -15.60
C LYS A 104 2.61 12.40 -15.67
N TRP A 105 2.83 11.60 -14.64
CA TRP A 105 2.30 10.24 -14.58
C TRP A 105 0.79 10.22 -14.48
N ALA A 106 0.20 10.99 -13.57
CA ALA A 106 -1.25 11.10 -13.45
C ALA A 106 -1.90 11.57 -14.77
N ALA A 107 -1.30 12.57 -15.44
CA ALA A 107 -1.76 13.04 -16.73
C ALA A 107 -1.67 11.94 -17.81
N LEU A 108 -0.57 11.16 -17.84
CA LEU A 108 -0.41 10.05 -18.77
C LEU A 108 -1.44 8.93 -18.52
N PHE A 109 -1.67 8.56 -17.26
CA PHE A 109 -2.65 7.52 -16.90
C PHE A 109 -4.08 7.96 -17.22
N GLN A 110 -4.41 9.23 -17.01
CA GLN A 110 -5.68 9.78 -17.44
C GLN A 110 -5.82 9.73 -18.98
N GLN A 111 -4.76 10.09 -19.72
CA GLN A 111 -4.75 10.07 -21.18
C GLN A 111 -4.87 8.65 -21.76
N SER A 112 -4.42 7.62 -21.04
CA SER A 112 -4.64 6.22 -21.45
C SER A 112 -6.07 5.73 -21.23
N GLY A 113 -6.93 6.55 -20.61
CA GLY A 113 -8.32 6.21 -20.31
C GLY A 113 -8.52 5.40 -19.03
N ALA A 114 -7.47 5.22 -18.21
CA ALA A 114 -7.60 4.53 -16.92
C ALA A 114 -8.45 5.35 -15.94
N LYS A 115 -9.11 4.65 -15.00
CA LYS A 115 -9.98 5.22 -13.97
C LYS A 115 -9.57 4.79 -12.57
#